data_AF-A0A246ESM5-F1
#
_entry.id   AF-A0A246ESM5-F1
#
_cell.length_a   1.000
_cell.length_b   1.000
_cell.length_c   1.000
_cell.angle_alpha   90.00
_cell.angle_beta   90.00
_cell.angle_gamma   90.00
#
_symmetry.space_group_name_H-M   'P 1'
#
loop_
_entity.id
_entity.type
_entity.pdbx_description
1 polymer ?
#
loop_
_entity_poly.entity_id
_entity_poly.type
_entity_poly.pdbx_seq_one_letter_code
_entity_poly.pdbx_strand_id
1 'polypeptide(L)'
;MSKAEYKEFKKNGFKYDPKDTRGGISATSTKIKPQNPDAIKKSTGALGADYFVDIDTKGKDVVLKGKTKGGVPDWKIKDNVSKTDIVSSGKVCKG
;
A
#
# COMPACT_ATOMS: atom_id res chain seq x y z
N MET A 1 -0.75 1.11 -7.42
CA MET A 1 -0.90 -0.20 -8.05
C MET A 1 -1.59 -0.05 -9.39
N SER A 2 -1.26 -0.93 -10.34
CA SER A 2 -1.94 -1.06 -11.64
C SER A 2 -3.26 -1.83 -11.50
N LYS A 3 -4.13 -1.80 -12.52
CA LYS A 3 -5.42 -2.51 -12.51
C LYS A 3 -5.27 -4.04 -12.31
N ALA A 4 -4.24 -4.63 -12.91
CA ALA A 4 -3.98 -6.07 -12.80
C ALA A 4 -3.56 -6.46 -11.38
N GLU A 5 -2.55 -5.77 -10.83
CA GLU A 5 -2.09 -5.94 -9.44
C GLU A 5 -3.24 -5.76 -8.45
N TYR A 6 -4.08 -4.74 -8.65
CA TYR A 6 -5.25 -4.51 -7.82
C TYR A 6 -6.23 -5.69 -7.81
N LYS A 7 -6.54 -6.25 -8.97
CA LYS A 7 -7.45 -7.40 -9.08
C LYS A 7 -6.86 -8.64 -8.42
N GLU A 8 -5.57 -8.88 -8.64
CA GLU A 8 -4.88 -10.03 -8.07
C GLU A 8 -4.79 -9.92 -6.55
N PHE A 9 -4.42 -8.74 -6.04
CA PHE A 9 -4.36 -8.46 -4.61
C PHE A 9 -5.73 -8.62 -3.94
N LYS A 10 -6.82 -8.16 -4.57
CA LYS A 10 -8.17 -8.37 -4.02
C LYS A 10 -8.62 -9.82 -4.04
N LYS A 11 -8.19 -10.60 -5.03
CA LYS A 11 -8.61 -11.99 -5.19
C LYS A 11 -7.83 -12.93 -4.26
N ASN A 12 -6.51 -12.77 -4.23
CA ASN A 12 -5.59 -13.69 -3.58
C ASN A 12 -4.94 -13.11 -2.32
N GLY A 13 -5.04 -11.80 -2.10
CA GLY A 13 -4.24 -11.11 -1.09
C GLY A 13 -2.78 -10.99 -1.49
N PHE A 14 -1.92 -10.90 -0.48
CA PHE A 14 -0.48 -10.93 -0.59
C PHE A 14 0.07 -11.99 0.35
N LYS A 15 0.88 -12.87 -0.22
CA LYS A 15 1.64 -13.85 0.55
C LYS A 15 3.04 -13.29 0.77
N TYR A 16 3.38 -13.01 2.02
CA TYR A 16 4.72 -12.62 2.39
C TYR A 16 5.63 -13.84 2.38
N ASP A 17 6.76 -13.71 1.70
CA ASP A 17 7.82 -14.70 1.74
C ASP A 17 8.95 -14.16 2.64
N PRO A 18 9.25 -14.82 3.79
CA PRO A 18 10.28 -14.37 4.71
C PRO A 18 11.71 -14.60 4.20
N LYS A 19 11.90 -15.40 3.13
CA LYS A 19 13.21 -15.61 2.50
C LYS A 19 13.51 -14.51 1.47
N ASP A 20 12.49 -13.82 0.96
CA ASP A 20 12.67 -12.64 0.14
C ASP A 20 13.01 -11.41 1.00
N THR A 21 14.29 -11.08 1.09
CA THR A 21 14.79 -9.92 1.87
C THR A 21 14.25 -8.58 1.36
N ARG A 22 13.84 -8.52 0.08
CA ARG A 22 13.19 -7.37 -0.54
C ARG A 22 11.66 -7.42 -0.42
N GLY A 23 11.12 -8.48 0.15
CA GLY A 23 9.71 -8.80 0.17
C GLY A 23 8.92 -7.97 1.15
N GLY A 24 7.60 -7.99 0.98
CA GLY A 24 6.65 -7.23 1.78
C GLY A 24 6.00 -6.10 0.98
N ILE A 25 4.87 -5.62 1.49
CA ILE A 25 4.10 -4.55 0.88
C ILE A 25 4.60 -3.22 1.43
N SER A 26 5.08 -2.34 0.54
CA SER A 26 5.29 -0.94 0.91
C SER A 26 3.94 -0.27 1.07
N ALA A 27 3.68 0.28 2.24
CA ALA A 27 2.44 0.93 2.61
C ALA A 27 2.72 2.33 3.16
N THR A 28 1.75 3.21 3.01
CA THR A 28 1.80 4.56 3.60
C THR A 28 0.61 4.75 4.53
N SER A 29 0.69 5.71 5.44
CA SER A 29 -0.34 5.89 6.47
C SER A 29 -1.70 6.29 5.89
N THR A 30 -2.78 5.70 6.43
CA THR A 30 -4.20 6.00 6.10
C THR A 30 -4.63 7.44 6.38
N LYS A 31 -3.80 8.24 7.07
CA LYS A 31 -4.01 9.69 7.24
C LYS A 31 -3.96 10.44 5.90
N ILE A 32 -3.40 9.84 4.86
CA ILE A 32 -3.47 10.37 3.51
C ILE A 32 -4.73 9.83 2.86
N LYS A 33 -5.72 10.70 2.69
CA LYS A 33 -6.88 10.37 1.84
C LYS A 33 -6.34 10.06 0.43
N PRO A 34 -6.83 9.01 -0.22
CA PRO A 34 -6.49 8.74 -1.62
C PRO A 34 -6.91 9.94 -2.46
N GLN A 35 -5.93 10.76 -2.84
CA GLN A 35 -6.07 11.98 -3.63
C GLN A 35 -5.50 11.75 -5.04
N ASN A 36 -5.56 12.76 -5.90
CA ASN A 36 -5.01 12.74 -7.26
C ASN A 36 -3.63 12.05 -7.33
N PRO A 37 -3.35 11.17 -8.33
CA PRO A 37 -2.03 10.57 -8.52
C PRO A 37 -0.87 11.56 -8.41
N ASP A 38 -1.02 12.84 -8.79
CA ASP A 38 0.02 13.86 -8.58
C ASP A 38 0.23 14.22 -7.09
N ALA A 39 -0.83 14.28 -6.30
CA ALA A 39 -0.75 14.52 -4.85
C ALA A 39 -0.16 13.30 -4.10
N ILE A 40 -0.53 12.09 -4.53
CA ILE A 40 0.10 10.85 -4.05
C ILE A 40 1.58 10.83 -4.45
N LYS A 41 1.92 11.20 -5.69
CA LYS A 41 3.30 11.29 -6.17
C LYS A 41 4.15 12.28 -5.36
N LYS A 42 3.59 13.44 -5.00
CA LYS A 42 4.28 14.45 -4.17
C LYS A 42 4.44 14.01 -2.72
N SER A 43 3.45 13.29 -2.18
CA SER A 43 3.40 12.94 -0.75
C SER A 43 4.08 11.61 -0.45
N THR A 44 3.84 10.57 -1.25
CA THR A 44 4.33 9.21 -1.02
C THR A 44 5.48 8.82 -1.96
N GLY A 45 5.65 9.51 -3.09
CA GLY A 45 6.62 9.13 -4.12
C GLY A 45 6.18 7.93 -4.97
N ALA A 46 4.97 7.40 -4.76
CA ALA A 46 4.42 6.32 -5.56
C ALA A 46 3.99 6.85 -6.94
N LEU A 47 4.91 6.74 -7.91
CA LEU A 47 4.69 7.14 -9.30
C LEU A 47 3.53 6.34 -9.92
N GLY A 48 2.41 7.00 -10.24
CA GLY A 48 1.43 6.50 -11.20
C GLY A 48 0.48 5.39 -10.70
N ALA A 49 0.16 5.32 -9.41
CA ALA A 49 -0.85 4.37 -8.93
C ALA A 49 -2.25 4.70 -9.47
N ASP A 50 -2.90 3.75 -10.17
CA ASP A 50 -4.30 3.89 -10.60
C ASP A 50 -5.30 3.44 -9.52
N TYR A 51 -4.87 2.57 -8.61
CA TYR A 51 -5.70 2.01 -7.54
C TYR A 51 -4.98 2.03 -6.18
N PHE A 52 -5.77 2.17 -5.11
CA PHE A 52 -5.36 2.07 -3.72
C PHE A 52 -6.10 0.92 -3.02
N VAL A 53 -5.48 0.37 -1.97
CA VAL A 53 -6.06 -0.61 -1.06
C VAL A 53 -5.65 -0.21 0.36
N ASP A 54 -6.64 -0.04 1.22
CA ASP A 54 -6.47 0.16 2.65
C ASP A 54 -6.47 -1.20 3.33
N ILE A 55 -5.40 -1.46 4.09
CA ILE A 55 -5.15 -2.74 4.75
C ILE A 55 -5.19 -2.51 6.26
N ASP A 56 -5.95 -3.33 6.98
CA ASP A 56 -5.87 -3.42 8.42
C ASP A 56 -4.56 -4.13 8.81
N THR A 57 -3.70 -3.39 9.48
CA THR A 57 -2.38 -3.86 9.90
C THR A 57 -2.36 -4.33 11.35
N LYS A 58 -3.53 -4.45 12.02
CA LYS A 58 -3.59 -4.84 13.43
C LYS A 58 -3.08 -6.28 13.58
N GLY A 59 -2.05 -6.46 14.41
CA GLY A 59 -1.43 -7.76 14.64
C GLY A 59 -0.57 -8.28 13.49
N LYS A 60 -0.22 -7.44 12.50
CA LYS A 60 0.73 -7.78 11.43
C LYS A 60 2.11 -7.20 11.72
N ASP A 61 3.16 -7.86 11.22
CA ASP A 61 4.51 -7.29 11.27
C ASP A 61 4.64 -6.09 10.31
N VAL A 62 4.67 -4.88 10.86
CA VAL A 62 4.83 -3.64 10.10
C VAL A 62 6.03 -2.87 10.60
N VAL A 63 6.99 -2.67 9.71
CA VAL A 63 8.26 -2.01 10.00
C VAL A 63 8.28 -0.62 9.37
N LEU A 64 8.65 0.40 10.16
CA LEU A 64 8.89 1.74 9.62
C LEU A 64 10.18 1.74 8.79
N LYS A 65 10.08 2.03 7.49
CA LYS A 65 11.26 2.18 6.61
C LYS A 65 11.88 3.57 6.72
N GLY A 66 11.08 4.57 7.07
CA GLY A 66 11.52 5.96 7.18
C GLY A 66 10.42 6.92 6.77
N LYS A 67 10.80 8.06 6.18
CA LYS A 67 9.87 9.03 5.61
C LYS A 67 10.03 9.08 4.09
N THR A 68 8.92 9.20 3.38
CA THR A 68 8.88 9.48 1.95
C THR A 68 9.40 10.90 1.68
N LYS A 69 9.62 11.22 0.40
CA LYS A 69 10.03 12.56 -0.04
C LYS A 69 9.07 13.68 0.43
N GLY A 70 7.78 13.36 0.61
CA GLY A 70 6.77 14.28 1.13
C GLY A 70 6.67 14.34 2.66
N GLY A 71 7.59 13.70 3.39
CA GLY A 71 7.60 13.71 4.87
C GLY A 71 6.64 12.72 5.51
N VAL A 72 6.02 11.84 4.72
CA VAL A 72 5.02 10.87 5.17
C VAL A 72 5.74 9.61 5.66
N PRO A 73 5.32 8.97 6.77
CA PRO A 73 5.86 7.68 7.16
C PRO A 73 5.68 6.61 6.08
N ASP A 74 6.79 6.02 5.64
CA ASP A 74 6.84 4.86 4.75
C ASP A 74 6.95 3.59 5.60
N TRP A 75 5.99 2.70 5.45
CA TRP A 75 5.89 1.46 6.20
C TRP A 75 6.10 0.28 5.27
N LYS A 76 6.59 -0.83 5.83
CA LYS A 76 6.67 -2.11 5.14
C LYS A 76 5.93 -3.16 5.94
N ILE A 77 4.88 -3.72 5.35
CA ILE A 77 4.17 -4.87 5.90
C ILE A 77 4.97 -6.12 5.48
N LYS A 78 5.54 -6.82 6.45
CA LYS A 78 6.28 -8.08 6.27
C LYS A 78 5.44 -9.27 6.74
N ASP A 79 4.18 -9.26 6.35
CA ASP A 79 3.22 -10.25 6.79
C ASP A 79 2.24 -10.57 5.67
N ASN A 80 1.56 -11.70 5.82
CA ASN A 80 0.49 -12.09 4.92
C ASN A 80 -0.69 -11.12 5.06
N VAL A 81 -1.18 -10.67 3.91
CA VAL A 81 -2.39 -9.86 3.81
C VAL A 81 -3.42 -10.70 3.08
N SER A 82 -4.47 -11.07 3.77
CA SER A 82 -5.61 -11.77 3.20
C SER A 82 -6.67 -10.76 2.73
N LYS A 83 -7.65 -11.24 1.96
CA LYS A 83 -8.79 -10.41 1.52
C LYS A 83 -9.60 -9.82 2.67
N THR A 84 -9.61 -10.46 3.86
CA THR A 84 -10.34 -9.97 5.04
C THR A 84 -9.62 -8.83 5.74
N ASP A 85 -8.32 -8.69 5.50
CA ASP A 85 -7.54 -7.55 5.99
C ASP A 85 -7.75 -6.30 5.13
N ILE A 86 -8.43 -6.41 3.98
CA ILE A 86 -8.73 -5.26 3.12
C ILE A 86 -9.94 -4.51 3.67
N VAL A 87 -9.71 -3.32 4.22
CA VAL A 87 -10.75 -2.47 4.81
C VAL A 87 -11.48 -1.68 3.72
N SER A 88 -10.73 -1.13 2.77
CA SER A 88 -11.26 -0.32 1.68
C SER A 88 -10.35 -0.44 0.46
N SER A 89 -10.89 -0.14 -0.70
CA SER A 89 -10.17 -0.30 -1.96
C SER A 89 -10.86 0.52 -3.04
N GLY A 90 -10.11 1.17 -3.93
CA GLY A 90 -10.72 2.04 -4.93
C GLY A 90 -9.76 2.51 -6.01
N LYS A 91 -10.32 3.22 -6.99
CA LYS A 91 -9.53 3.98 -7.96
C LYS A 91 -9.00 5.24 -7.29
N VAL A 92 -7.78 5.58 -7.60
CA VAL A 92 -7.24 6.90 -7.29
C VAL A 92 -7.94 7.91 -8.22
N CYS A 93 -8.71 8.83 -7.66
CA CYS A 93 -9.40 9.85 -8.46
C CYS A 93 -8.38 10.77 -9.13
N LYS A 94 -8.28 10.72 -10.46
CA LYS A 94 -7.58 11.74 -11.26
C LYS A 94 -8.47 12.99 -11.24
N GLY A 95 -8.09 13.96 -10.41
CA GLY A 95 -8.68 15.30 -10.44
C GLY A 95 -8.16 16.09 -11.62
#